data_AF-A0A443SUJ3-F1
#
_entry.id   AF-A0A443SUJ3-F1
#
_cell.length_a   1.000
_cell.length_b   1.000
_cell.length_c   1.000
_cell.angle_alpha   90.00
_cell.angle_beta   90.00
_cell.angle_gamma   90.00
#
_symmetry.space_group_name_H-M   'P 1'
#
loop_
_entity.id
_entity.type
_entity.pdbx_description
1 polymer ?
#
loop_
_entity_poly.entity_id
_entity_poly.type
_entity_poly.pdbx_seq_one_letter_code
_entity_poly.pdbx_strand_id
1 'polypeptide(L)'
;MNALTRSTNLNVFKKCIQLTVTCKRFRGKEPRRKPLWMPMAPSKLFVIKQKPVIPEDEKQQIESLEQRYEIFMDSVRQYFKKEFYDPTLMSGGISEDQRRNELEEQEQLLLENEEENRRVAALRAEQNALQEQIAIGKFNEKSLEEELKKEEEFRKAREIVKREIKRSETYITKAKLEEAIESALLNPVHYEFAIDLQGNVHFDERLHPYALKPSAVPETSNVTQEFEGVDYSKPVKLEKKVIY
;
A
#
# COMPACT_ATOMS: atom_id res chain seq x y z
N MET A 1 -60.06 -62.29 -81.78
CA MET A 1 -60.83 -61.09 -81.36
C MET A 1 -61.46 -61.39 -80.02
N ASN A 2 -61.23 -60.74 -78.89
CA ASN A 2 -60.38 -59.63 -78.51
C ASN A 2 -59.84 -59.92 -77.11
N ALA A 3 -58.52 -59.77 -76.96
CA ALA A 3 -57.86 -59.63 -75.68
C ALA A 3 -58.21 -58.27 -75.05
N LEU A 4 -58.07 -58.17 -73.72
CA LEU A 4 -58.13 -56.95 -72.90
C LEU A 4 -59.53 -56.33 -72.85
N THR A 5 -60.25 -56.33 -71.73
CA THR A 5 -60.13 -55.30 -70.69
C THR A 5 -60.76 -55.77 -69.36
N ARG A 6 -60.11 -56.70 -68.66
CA ARG A 6 -60.59 -57.24 -67.36
C ARG A 6 -60.03 -56.56 -66.11
N SER A 7 -59.39 -55.37 -66.20
CA SER A 7 -58.55 -54.88 -65.09
C SER A 7 -58.67 -53.42 -64.63
N THR A 8 -59.56 -52.59 -65.20
CA THR A 8 -59.61 -51.16 -64.81
C THR A 8 -60.67 -50.84 -63.75
N ASN A 9 -61.88 -51.43 -63.80
CA ASN A 9 -63.00 -50.98 -62.94
C ASN A 9 -62.96 -51.50 -61.49
N LEU A 10 -62.47 -52.73 -61.26
CA LEU A 10 -62.33 -53.27 -59.91
C LEU A 10 -61.21 -52.59 -59.10
N ASN A 11 -60.20 -52.04 -59.78
CA ASN A 11 -59.12 -51.27 -59.14
C ASN A 11 -59.54 -49.85 -58.78
N VAL A 12 -60.43 -49.22 -59.55
CA VAL A 12 -61.00 -47.90 -59.20
C VAL A 12 -61.92 -48.02 -57.99
N PHE A 13 -62.78 -49.04 -57.93
CA PHE A 13 -63.65 -49.27 -56.77
C PHE A 13 -62.86 -49.60 -55.50
N LYS A 14 -61.83 -50.46 -55.59
CA LYS A 14 -60.94 -50.76 -54.46
C LYS A 14 -60.10 -49.54 -54.04
N LYS A 15 -59.64 -48.69 -54.98
CA LYS A 15 -58.99 -47.40 -54.66
C LYS A 15 -59.94 -46.40 -54.01
N CYS A 16 -61.19 -46.29 -54.44
CA CYS A 16 -62.19 -45.42 -53.81
C CYS A 16 -62.57 -45.89 -52.40
N ILE A 17 -62.65 -47.19 -52.17
CA ILE A 17 -62.87 -47.78 -50.84
C ILE A 17 -61.62 -47.61 -49.96
N GLN A 18 -60.40 -47.79 -50.50
CA GLN A 18 -59.17 -47.50 -49.76
C GLN A 18 -59.04 -46.00 -49.43
N LEU A 19 -59.39 -45.09 -50.34
CA LEU A 19 -59.41 -43.65 -50.09
C LEU A 19 -60.39 -43.31 -48.96
N THR A 20 -61.63 -43.79 -49.00
CA THR A 20 -62.63 -43.57 -47.92
C THR A 20 -62.25 -44.20 -46.57
N VAL A 21 -61.51 -45.31 -46.57
CA VAL A 21 -60.98 -45.92 -45.34
C VAL A 21 -59.72 -45.21 -44.82
N THR A 22 -58.87 -44.65 -45.70
CA THR A 22 -57.69 -43.86 -45.30
C THR A 22 -58.05 -42.44 -44.85
N CYS A 23 -59.15 -41.86 -45.34
CA CYS A 23 -59.67 -40.57 -44.86
C CYS A 23 -60.14 -40.62 -43.39
N LYS A 24 -60.37 -41.80 -42.81
CA LYS A 24 -60.70 -41.95 -41.38
C LYS A 24 -59.49 -41.92 -40.44
N ARG A 25 -58.25 -41.92 -40.95
CA ARG A 25 -57.02 -41.98 -40.13
C ARG A 25 -56.38 -40.62 -39.81
N PHE A 26 -56.94 -39.52 -40.30
CA PHE A 26 -56.68 -38.17 -39.77
C PHE A 26 -57.80 -37.73 -38.84
N ARG A 27 -57.96 -38.43 -37.71
CA ARG A 27 -58.71 -37.86 -36.57
C ARG A 27 -57.77 -36.97 -35.77
N GLY A 28 -57.40 -35.82 -36.33
CA GLY A 28 -57.14 -34.67 -35.47
C GLY A 28 -58.37 -34.51 -34.56
N LYS A 29 -58.17 -34.24 -33.26
CA LYS A 29 -59.28 -33.99 -32.32
C LYS A 29 -60.28 -33.07 -33.02
N GLU A 30 -61.52 -33.53 -33.20
CA GLU A 30 -62.57 -32.63 -33.69
C GLU A 30 -62.49 -31.35 -32.85
N PRO A 31 -62.40 -30.16 -33.46
CA PRO A 31 -62.25 -28.94 -32.71
C PRO A 31 -63.40 -28.86 -31.69
N ARG A 32 -63.07 -28.64 -30.42
CA ARG A 32 -64.07 -28.63 -29.31
C ARG A 32 -65.21 -27.62 -29.53
N ARG A 33 -65.04 -26.69 -30.47
CA ARG A 33 -66.01 -25.67 -30.88
C ARG A 33 -66.09 -25.62 -32.39
N LYS A 34 -67.23 -25.19 -32.91
CA LYS A 34 -67.42 -24.97 -34.34
C LYS A 34 -66.40 -23.93 -34.85
N PRO A 35 -65.70 -24.19 -35.97
CA PRO A 35 -64.78 -23.22 -36.55
C PRO A 35 -65.55 -22.04 -37.17
N LEU A 36 -64.87 -20.90 -37.34
CA LEU A 36 -65.49 -19.63 -37.73
C LEU A 36 -66.19 -19.69 -39.11
N TRP A 37 -65.69 -20.53 -40.03
CA TRP A 37 -66.26 -20.73 -41.38
C TRP A 37 -67.50 -21.64 -41.41
N MET A 38 -67.80 -22.34 -40.31
CA MET A 38 -68.97 -23.22 -40.27
C MET A 38 -70.22 -22.38 -39.96
N PRO A 39 -71.29 -22.48 -40.75
CA PRO A 39 -72.49 -21.71 -40.50
C PRO A 39 -73.14 -22.10 -39.16
N MET A 40 -73.85 -21.15 -38.58
CA MET A 40 -74.67 -21.41 -37.39
C MET A 40 -75.76 -22.44 -37.73
N ALA A 41 -76.14 -23.25 -36.74
CA ALA A 41 -77.24 -24.20 -36.93
C ALA A 41 -78.54 -23.43 -37.23
N PRO A 42 -79.41 -23.92 -38.12
CA PRO A 42 -80.64 -23.22 -38.50
C PRO A 42 -81.56 -22.97 -37.30
N SER A 43 -81.57 -23.90 -36.33
CA SER A 43 -82.29 -23.76 -35.07
C SER A 43 -81.79 -22.66 -34.13
N LYS A 44 -80.63 -22.05 -34.41
CA LYS A 44 -80.02 -20.98 -33.61
C LYS A 44 -79.98 -19.63 -34.33
N LEU A 45 -80.37 -19.55 -35.61
CA LEU A 45 -80.39 -18.30 -36.40
C LEU A 45 -81.23 -17.19 -35.78
N PHE A 46 -82.35 -17.56 -35.16
CA PHE A 46 -83.35 -16.59 -34.67
C PHE A 46 -83.63 -16.73 -33.16
N VAL A 47 -82.75 -17.40 -32.41
CA VAL A 47 -82.95 -17.60 -30.96
C VAL A 47 -82.47 -16.35 -30.21
N ILE A 48 -83.42 -15.53 -29.77
CA ILE A 48 -83.15 -14.39 -28.88
C ILE A 48 -83.10 -14.91 -27.44
N LYS A 49 -81.94 -14.79 -26.79
CA LYS A 49 -81.79 -15.15 -25.37
C LYS A 49 -82.42 -14.08 -24.50
N GLN A 50 -83.41 -14.47 -23.70
CA GLN A 50 -83.99 -13.59 -22.70
C GLN A 50 -82.99 -13.42 -21.55
N LYS A 51 -82.79 -12.17 -21.10
CA LYS A 51 -81.99 -11.88 -19.91
C LYS A 51 -82.83 -12.20 -18.66
N PRO A 52 -82.23 -12.76 -17.60
CA PRO A 52 -82.93 -12.88 -16.33
C PRO A 52 -83.32 -11.49 -15.82
N VAL A 53 -84.52 -11.34 -15.27
CA VAL A 53 -84.96 -10.12 -14.60
C VAL A 53 -84.47 -10.19 -13.17
N ILE A 54 -83.59 -9.28 -12.80
CA ILE A 54 -83.04 -9.15 -11.44
C ILE A 54 -83.72 -7.94 -10.80
N PRO A 55 -84.17 -8.02 -9.53
CA PRO A 55 -84.66 -6.85 -8.79
C PRO A 55 -83.63 -5.71 -8.76
N GLU A 56 -84.08 -4.47 -8.80
CA GLU A 56 -83.16 -3.32 -8.88
C GLU A 56 -82.28 -3.20 -7.62
N ASP A 57 -82.83 -3.51 -6.45
CA ASP A 57 -82.10 -3.48 -5.17
C ASP A 57 -80.92 -4.47 -5.17
N GLU A 58 -81.14 -5.70 -5.63
CA GLU A 58 -80.09 -6.73 -5.74
C GLU A 58 -79.02 -6.33 -6.74
N LYS A 59 -79.43 -5.72 -7.86
CA LYS A 59 -78.50 -5.25 -8.89
C LYS A 59 -77.57 -4.16 -8.37
N GLN A 60 -78.11 -3.16 -7.66
CA GLN A 60 -77.30 -2.11 -7.04
C GLN A 60 -76.32 -2.68 -6.00
N GLN A 61 -76.76 -3.68 -5.24
CA GLN A 61 -75.90 -4.35 -4.27
C GLN A 61 -74.76 -5.13 -4.95
N ILE A 62 -75.07 -5.86 -6.02
CA ILE A 62 -74.07 -6.59 -6.81
C ILE A 62 -73.03 -5.62 -7.38
N GLU A 63 -73.47 -4.54 -8.04
CA GLU A 63 -72.57 -3.53 -8.61
C GLU A 63 -71.66 -2.91 -7.53
N SER A 64 -72.21 -2.61 -6.35
CA SER A 64 -71.44 -2.06 -5.23
C SER A 64 -70.38 -3.04 -4.70
N LEU A 65 -70.72 -4.33 -4.65
CA LEU A 65 -69.79 -5.39 -4.21
C LEU A 65 -68.70 -5.65 -5.25
N GLU A 66 -69.06 -5.71 -6.52
CA GLU A 66 -68.13 -5.88 -7.64
C GLU A 66 -67.12 -4.72 -7.66
N GLN A 67 -67.59 -3.47 -7.61
CA GLN A 67 -66.70 -2.30 -7.56
C GLN A 67 -65.74 -2.35 -6.37
N ARG A 68 -66.24 -2.69 -5.17
CA ARG A 68 -65.38 -2.80 -3.98
C ARG A 68 -64.32 -3.89 -4.15
N TYR A 69 -64.71 -5.04 -4.70
CA TYR A 69 -63.81 -6.15 -4.95
C TYR A 69 -62.75 -5.78 -5.99
N GLU A 70 -63.15 -5.15 -7.10
CA GLU A 70 -62.23 -4.71 -8.16
C GLU A 70 -61.22 -3.70 -7.62
N ILE A 71 -61.67 -2.69 -6.86
CA ILE A 71 -60.79 -1.71 -6.23
C ILE A 71 -59.78 -2.40 -5.29
N PHE A 72 -60.25 -3.35 -4.48
CA PHE A 72 -59.37 -4.08 -3.57
C PHE A 72 -58.36 -4.96 -4.32
N MET A 73 -58.79 -5.66 -5.36
CA MET A 73 -57.89 -6.50 -6.15
C MET A 73 -56.89 -5.66 -6.98
N ASP A 74 -57.30 -4.49 -7.44
CA ASP A 74 -56.41 -3.55 -8.12
C ASP A 74 -55.37 -2.97 -7.16
N SER A 75 -55.73 -2.67 -5.90
CA SER A 75 -54.74 -2.22 -4.90
C SER A 75 -53.72 -3.31 -4.58
N VAL A 76 -54.16 -4.57 -4.44
CA VAL A 76 -53.27 -5.73 -4.26
C VAL A 76 -52.37 -5.92 -5.49
N ARG A 77 -52.91 -5.80 -6.71
CA ARG A 77 -52.12 -5.90 -7.95
C ARG A 77 -51.08 -4.78 -8.04
N GLN A 78 -51.45 -3.56 -7.66
CA GLN A 78 -50.52 -2.42 -7.63
C GLN A 78 -49.42 -2.61 -6.59
N TYR A 79 -49.76 -3.12 -5.40
CA TYR A 79 -48.78 -3.47 -4.38
C TYR A 79 -47.76 -4.49 -4.91
N PHE A 80 -48.22 -5.61 -5.48
CA PHE A 80 -47.31 -6.61 -6.04
C PHE A 80 -46.51 -6.09 -7.24
N LYS A 81 -47.09 -5.20 -8.06
CA LYS A 81 -46.35 -4.56 -9.13
C LYS A 81 -45.21 -3.71 -8.58
N LYS A 82 -45.47 -2.88 -7.58
CA LYS A 82 -44.46 -2.05 -6.93
C LYS A 82 -43.40 -2.86 -6.19
N GLU A 83 -43.78 -3.96 -5.56
CA GLU A 83 -42.86 -4.75 -4.75
C GLU A 83 -42.00 -5.71 -5.58
N PHE A 84 -42.56 -6.26 -6.67
CA PHE A 84 -41.88 -7.33 -7.43
C PHE A 84 -41.57 -6.94 -8.87
N TYR A 85 -42.47 -6.24 -9.56
CA TYR A 85 -42.30 -5.96 -10.99
C TYR A 85 -41.41 -4.76 -11.25
N ASP A 86 -41.65 -3.64 -10.55
CA ASP A 86 -40.86 -2.43 -10.75
C ASP A 86 -39.40 -2.60 -10.27
N PRO A 87 -39.12 -3.26 -9.12
CA PRO A 87 -37.76 -3.58 -8.66
C PRO A 87 -36.98 -4.50 -9.59
N THR A 88 -37.63 -5.50 -10.19
CA THR A 88 -36.97 -6.41 -11.13
C THR A 88 -36.59 -5.72 -12.43
N LEU A 89 -37.35 -4.71 -12.86
CA LEU A 89 -37.07 -3.95 -14.07
C LEU A 89 -36.00 -2.85 -13.87
N MET A 90 -35.99 -2.20 -12.70
CA MET A 90 -35.18 -0.99 -12.46
C MET A 90 -33.95 -1.22 -11.58
N SER A 91 -34.04 -2.11 -10.60
CA SER A 91 -33.07 -2.19 -9.48
C SER A 91 -32.54 -3.60 -9.23
N GLY A 92 -32.63 -4.49 -10.22
CA GLY A 92 -32.13 -5.87 -10.10
C GLY A 92 -32.85 -6.75 -9.07
N GLY A 93 -34.05 -6.35 -8.61
CA GLY A 93 -34.88 -7.12 -7.68
C GLY A 93 -34.86 -6.63 -6.22
N ILE A 94 -34.26 -5.48 -5.92
CA ILE A 94 -34.26 -4.89 -4.56
C ILE A 94 -35.46 -3.95 -4.41
N SER A 95 -36.29 -4.18 -3.39
CA SER A 95 -37.48 -3.35 -3.11
C SER A 95 -37.08 -1.92 -2.68
N GLU A 96 -37.95 -0.95 -2.94
CA GLU A 96 -37.71 0.47 -2.58
C GLU A 96 -37.54 0.64 -1.06
N ASP A 97 -38.28 -0.12 -0.26
CA ASP A 97 -38.15 -0.08 1.20
C ASP A 97 -36.83 -0.65 1.67
N GLN A 98 -36.33 -1.71 1.02
CA GLN A 98 -35.01 -2.27 1.31
C GLN A 98 -33.92 -1.26 0.99
N ARG A 99 -34.00 -0.59 -0.17
CA ARG A 99 -33.04 0.45 -0.55
C ARG A 99 -33.02 1.60 0.47
N ARG A 100 -34.19 2.04 0.94
CA ARG A 100 -34.26 3.10 1.95
C ARG A 100 -33.59 2.67 3.26
N ASN A 101 -33.87 1.47 3.73
CA ASN A 101 -33.25 0.95 4.95
C ASN A 101 -31.72 0.82 4.79
N GLU A 102 -31.24 0.34 3.64
CA GLU A 102 -29.81 0.24 3.33
C GLU A 102 -29.13 1.61 3.35
N LEU A 103 -29.78 2.65 2.82
CA LEU A 103 -29.25 4.01 2.85
C LEU A 103 -29.19 4.58 4.28
N GLU A 104 -30.23 4.36 5.08
CA GLU A 104 -30.26 4.77 6.49
C GLU A 104 -29.17 4.05 7.31
N GLU A 105 -28.98 2.74 7.09
CA GLU A 105 -27.90 1.97 7.71
C GLU A 105 -26.52 2.49 7.26
N GLN A 106 -26.35 2.79 5.98
CA GLN A 106 -25.11 3.34 5.44
C GLN A 106 -24.78 4.70 6.06
N GLU A 107 -25.75 5.59 6.23
CA GLU A 107 -25.56 6.88 6.89
C GLU A 107 -25.11 6.70 8.35
N GLN A 108 -25.71 5.76 9.09
CA GLN A 108 -25.30 5.47 10.47
C GLN A 108 -23.86 4.95 10.55
N LEU A 109 -23.48 4.02 9.66
CA LEU A 109 -22.13 3.47 9.60
C LEU A 109 -21.08 4.53 9.24
N LEU A 110 -21.42 5.49 8.38
CA LEU A 110 -20.54 6.59 8.05
C LEU A 110 -20.30 7.51 9.25
N LEU A 111 -21.35 7.82 10.01
CA LEU A 111 -21.24 8.62 11.24
C LEU A 111 -20.35 7.94 12.29
N GLU A 112 -20.53 6.63 12.51
CA GLU A 112 -19.68 5.86 13.42
C GLU A 112 -18.22 5.84 12.96
N ASN A 113 -17.99 5.70 11.64
CA ASN A 113 -16.65 5.75 11.06
C ASN A 113 -15.99 7.12 11.27
N GLU A 114 -16.74 8.21 11.12
CA GLU A 114 -16.25 9.56 11.37
C GLU A 114 -15.90 9.79 12.85
N GLU A 115 -16.67 9.22 13.78
CA GLU A 115 -16.37 9.28 15.22
C GLU A 115 -15.10 8.52 15.57
N GLU A 116 -14.94 7.29 15.06
CA GLU A 116 -13.73 6.50 15.28
C GLU A 116 -12.51 7.12 14.60
N ASN A 117 -12.65 7.69 13.40
CA ASN A 117 -11.57 8.44 12.75
C ASN A 117 -11.15 9.66 13.58
N ARG A 118 -12.10 10.39 14.17
CA ARG A 118 -11.79 11.51 15.07
C ARG A 118 -11.04 11.04 16.31
N ARG A 119 -11.46 9.92 16.91
CA ARG A 119 -10.79 9.31 18.06
C ARG A 119 -9.36 8.87 17.73
N VAL A 120 -9.17 8.16 16.62
CA VAL A 120 -7.84 7.70 16.17
C VAL A 120 -6.94 8.88 15.80
N ALA A 121 -7.48 9.93 15.18
CA ALA A 121 -6.73 11.14 14.88
C ALA A 121 -6.20 11.83 16.14
N ALA A 122 -7.02 11.90 17.21
CA ALA A 122 -6.58 12.45 18.50
C ALA A 122 -5.43 11.63 19.11
N LEU A 123 -5.56 10.30 19.15
CA LEU A 123 -4.50 9.41 19.65
C LEU A 123 -3.21 9.54 18.82
N ARG A 124 -3.32 9.67 17.50
CA ARG A 124 -2.16 9.87 16.62
C ARG A 124 -1.49 11.21 16.86
N ALA A 125 -2.25 12.27 17.11
CA ALA A 125 -1.70 13.59 17.44
C ALA A 125 -0.90 13.56 18.75
N GLU A 126 -1.42 12.88 19.77
CA GLU A 126 -0.72 12.68 21.05
C GLU A 126 0.59 11.90 20.86
N GLN A 127 0.56 10.80 20.10
CA GLN A 127 1.77 10.03 19.80
C GLN A 127 2.80 10.82 19.00
N ASN A 128 2.38 11.59 18.00
CA ASN A 128 3.26 12.43 17.21
C ASN A 128 3.92 13.50 18.07
N ALA A 129 3.17 14.15 18.96
CA ALA A 129 3.73 15.15 19.88
C ALA A 129 4.80 14.53 20.80
N LEU A 130 4.58 13.31 21.31
CA LEU A 130 5.59 12.60 22.10
C LEU A 130 6.83 12.26 21.27
N GLN A 131 6.65 11.79 20.04
CA GLN A 131 7.75 11.47 19.13
C GLN A 131 8.57 12.71 18.76
N GLU A 132 7.92 13.84 18.53
CA GLU A 132 8.58 15.13 18.28
C GLU A 132 9.43 15.56 19.47
N GLN A 133 8.92 15.45 20.69
CA GLN A 133 9.71 15.75 21.90
C GLN A 133 10.95 14.86 22.01
N ILE A 134 10.80 13.55 21.74
CA ILE A 134 11.94 12.61 21.74
C ILE A 134 12.95 12.96 20.64
N ALA A 135 12.47 13.33 19.45
CA ALA A 135 13.33 13.70 18.33
C ALA A 135 14.12 14.98 18.63
N ILE A 136 13.47 15.99 19.21
CA ILE A 136 14.12 17.24 19.67
C ILE A 136 15.16 16.94 20.74
N GLY A 137 14.84 16.09 21.72
CA GLY A 137 15.79 15.66 22.75
C GLY A 137 17.06 15.03 22.15
N LYS A 138 16.89 14.06 21.26
CA LYS A 138 18.00 13.40 20.55
C LYS A 138 18.81 14.36 19.68
N PHE A 139 18.15 15.33 19.05
CA PHE A 139 18.82 16.35 18.23
C PHE A 139 19.69 17.25 19.11
N ASN A 140 19.19 17.68 20.27
CA ASN A 140 19.93 18.50 21.21
C ASN A 140 21.13 17.75 21.80
N GLU A 141 20.95 16.47 22.18
CA GLU A 141 22.05 15.61 22.66
C GLU A 141 23.16 15.48 21.63
N LYS A 142 22.82 15.18 20.37
CA LYS A 142 23.81 15.12 19.28
C LYS A 142 24.50 16.45 19.04
N SER A 143 23.75 17.54 19.06
CA SER A 143 24.31 18.89 18.87
C SER A 143 25.33 19.20 19.97
N LEU A 144 25.02 18.87 21.23
CA LEU A 144 25.93 19.04 22.35
C LEU A 144 27.18 18.16 22.21
N GLU A 145 27.03 16.89 21.81
CA GLU A 145 28.18 16.01 21.56
C GLU A 145 29.10 16.54 20.45
N GLU A 146 28.53 17.11 19.38
CA GLU A 146 29.30 17.74 18.30
C GLU A 146 30.02 19.01 18.77
N GLU A 147 29.39 19.84 19.60
CA GLU A 147 30.02 21.01 20.20
C GLU A 147 31.21 20.61 21.08
N LEU A 148 31.06 19.60 21.95
CA LEU A 148 32.14 19.10 22.79
C LEU A 148 33.31 18.56 21.95
N LYS A 149 33.04 17.80 20.88
CA LYS A 149 34.08 17.32 19.96
C LYS A 149 34.82 18.46 19.30
N LYS A 150 34.10 19.48 18.81
CA LYS A 150 34.70 20.69 18.22
C LYS A 150 35.57 21.44 19.22
N GLU A 151 35.12 21.58 20.46
CA GLU A 151 35.92 22.20 21.53
C GLU A 151 37.21 21.42 21.82
N GLU A 152 37.14 20.09 21.87
CA GLU A 152 38.33 19.25 22.05
C GLU A 152 39.32 19.37 20.89
N GLU A 153 38.83 19.32 19.65
CA GLU A 153 39.64 19.50 18.44
C GLU A 153 40.31 20.88 18.44
N PHE A 154 39.56 21.91 18.79
CA PHE A 154 40.07 23.27 18.88
C PHE A 154 41.11 23.42 19.99
N ARG A 155 40.93 22.75 21.14
CA ARG A 155 41.93 22.70 22.21
C ARG A 155 43.22 22.03 21.74
N LYS A 156 43.12 20.88 21.07
CA LYS A 156 44.28 20.15 20.50
C LYS A 156 45.00 21.01 19.46
N ALA A 157 44.26 21.67 18.56
CA ALA A 157 44.83 22.59 17.57
C ALA A 157 45.57 23.76 18.24
N ARG A 158 44.97 24.38 19.27
CA ARG A 158 45.62 25.45 20.06
C ARG A 158 46.90 24.98 20.74
N GLU A 159 46.94 23.77 21.27
CA GLU A 159 48.14 23.19 21.88
C GLU A 159 49.25 22.95 20.86
N ILE A 160 48.90 22.50 19.65
CA ILE A 160 49.85 22.37 18.53
C ILE A 160 50.42 23.75 18.18
N VAL A 161 49.56 24.75 17.97
CA VAL A 161 49.98 26.12 17.64
C VAL A 161 50.88 26.70 18.73
N LYS A 162 50.53 26.53 20.02
CA LYS A 162 51.39 26.99 21.14
C LYS A 162 52.76 26.32 21.15
N ARG A 163 52.82 25.01 20.90
CA ARG A 163 54.10 24.28 20.77
C ARG A 163 54.91 24.81 19.60
N GLU A 164 54.25 25.08 18.47
CA GLU A 164 54.90 25.58 17.27
C GLU A 164 55.42 27.01 17.43
N ILE A 165 54.69 27.88 18.14
CA ILE A 165 55.16 29.23 18.49
C ILE A 165 56.44 29.14 19.34
N LYS A 166 56.47 28.29 20.37
CA LYS A 166 57.68 28.07 21.18
C LYS A 166 58.84 27.52 20.34
N ARG A 167 58.55 26.63 19.39
CA ARG A 167 59.55 26.13 18.44
C ARG A 167 60.07 27.23 17.53
N SER A 168 59.21 28.13 17.07
CA SER A 168 59.61 29.19 16.13
C SER A 168 60.72 30.12 16.65
N GLU A 169 60.83 30.29 17.97
CA GLU A 169 61.91 31.07 18.61
C GLU A 169 63.30 30.51 18.31
N THR A 170 63.36 29.20 18.11
CA THR A 170 64.60 28.47 17.89
C THR A 170 64.99 28.41 16.42
N TYR A 171 64.13 28.85 15.50
CA TYR A 171 64.33 28.71 14.05
C TYR A 171 65.51 29.56 13.56
N ILE A 172 66.26 29.02 12.59
CA ILE A 172 67.40 29.70 11.99
C ILE A 172 66.88 30.79 11.05
N THR A 173 67.06 32.04 11.46
CA THR A 173 66.79 33.21 10.63
C THR A 173 68.03 33.61 9.85
N LYS A 174 67.89 34.43 8.79
CA LYS A 174 69.02 34.92 7.99
C LYS A 174 70.14 35.56 8.83
N ALA A 175 69.78 36.19 9.95
CA ALA A 175 70.73 36.83 10.86
C ALA A 175 71.53 35.83 11.71
N LYS A 176 70.95 34.67 12.05
CA LYS A 176 71.58 33.62 12.88
C LYS A 176 72.22 32.49 12.05
N LEU A 177 72.32 32.67 10.74
CA LEU A 177 72.70 31.61 9.81
C LEU A 177 74.17 31.20 9.95
N GLU A 178 75.09 32.16 9.96
CA GLU A 178 76.53 31.90 10.07
C GLU A 178 76.89 31.24 11.40
N GLU A 179 76.34 31.77 12.51
CA GLU A 179 76.49 31.20 13.86
C GLU A 179 75.98 29.75 13.95
N ALA A 180 74.83 29.46 13.32
CA ALA A 180 74.29 28.11 13.29
C ALA A 180 75.17 27.13 12.49
N ILE A 181 75.77 27.59 11.37
CA ILE A 181 76.68 26.77 10.56
C ILE A 181 77.94 26.42 11.37
N GLU A 182 78.54 27.39 12.05
CA GLU A 182 79.72 27.16 12.88
C GLU A 182 79.41 26.20 14.04
N SER A 183 78.28 26.39 14.73
CA SER A 183 77.83 25.50 15.81
C SER A 183 77.64 24.06 15.35
N ALA A 184 77.06 23.86 14.16
CA ALA A 184 76.84 22.53 13.58
C ALA A 184 78.15 21.83 13.18
N LEU A 185 79.14 22.58 12.68
CA LEU A 185 80.47 22.04 12.33
C LEU A 185 81.26 21.62 13.58
N LEU A 186 81.14 22.40 14.67
CA LEU A 186 81.84 22.13 15.93
C LEU A 186 81.21 20.95 16.70
N ASN A 187 79.90 20.78 16.61
CA ASN A 187 79.15 19.77 17.36
C ASN A 187 78.49 18.73 16.43
N PRO A 188 79.25 17.76 15.89
CA PRO A 188 78.66 16.66 15.14
C PRO A 188 77.81 15.78 16.08
N VAL A 189 76.59 15.46 15.64
CA VAL A 189 75.62 14.66 16.40
C VAL A 189 75.19 13.43 15.58
N HIS A 190 75.02 12.29 16.24
CA HIS A 190 74.64 11.02 15.61
C HIS A 190 73.18 10.66 15.90
N TYR A 191 72.54 9.91 15.01
CA TYR A 191 71.18 9.36 15.22
C TYR A 191 71.19 7.84 15.44
N GLU A 192 72.37 7.24 15.47
CA GLU A 192 72.55 5.80 15.56
C GLU A 192 72.42 5.33 17.01
N PHE A 193 71.56 4.34 17.24
CA PHE A 193 71.43 3.66 18.53
C PHE A 193 71.07 2.18 18.31
N ALA A 194 71.49 1.32 19.22
CA ALA A 194 71.14 -0.09 19.25
C ALA A 194 70.06 -0.35 20.28
N ILE A 195 69.24 -1.40 20.06
CA ILE A 195 68.18 -1.82 20.99
C ILE A 195 68.40 -3.29 21.36
N ASP A 196 68.40 -3.57 22.65
CA ASP A 196 68.46 -4.95 23.16
C ASP A 196 67.12 -5.68 23.05
N LEU A 197 67.15 -7.01 23.15
CA LEU A 197 65.94 -7.85 23.26
C LEU A 197 65.03 -7.46 24.45
N GLN A 198 65.59 -6.79 25.46
CA GLN A 198 64.86 -6.27 26.62
C GLN A 198 64.27 -4.86 26.39
N GLY A 199 64.52 -4.23 25.24
CA GLY A 199 64.05 -2.89 24.91
C GLY A 199 64.90 -1.75 25.51
N ASN A 200 66.11 -2.03 25.98
CA ASN A 200 67.06 -1.01 26.42
C ASN A 200 67.76 -0.39 25.21
N VAL A 201 67.97 0.92 25.22
CA VAL A 201 68.63 1.64 24.13
C VAL A 201 70.08 1.95 24.51
N HIS A 202 71.01 1.59 23.63
CA HIS A 202 72.45 1.87 23.75
C HIS A 202 72.89 2.83 22.66
N PHE A 203 73.62 3.87 23.04
CA PHE A 203 74.08 4.91 22.13
C PHE A 203 75.37 5.54 22.65
N ASP A 204 76.14 6.15 21.75
CA ASP A 204 77.37 6.88 22.08
C ASP A 204 77.05 8.26 22.70
N GLU A 205 78.03 8.91 23.33
CA GLU A 205 77.85 10.15 24.12
C GLU A 205 77.17 11.32 23.39
N ARG A 206 77.14 11.30 22.04
CA ARG A 206 76.60 12.38 21.19
C ARG A 206 75.40 11.94 20.36
N LEU A 207 74.40 11.33 21.01
CA LEU A 207 73.13 11.00 20.37
C LEU A 207 72.23 12.24 20.27
N HIS A 208 71.60 12.42 19.11
CA HIS A 208 70.65 13.49 18.89
C HIS A 208 69.37 13.24 19.71
N PRO A 209 68.84 14.24 20.43
CA PRO A 209 67.65 14.07 21.29
C PRO A 209 66.41 13.58 20.52
N TYR A 210 66.37 13.79 19.20
CA TYR A 210 65.27 13.34 18.34
C TYR A 210 65.33 11.86 17.98
N ALA A 211 66.49 11.19 18.09
CA ALA A 211 66.64 9.79 17.72
C ALA A 211 65.70 8.87 18.54
N LEU A 212 65.45 9.22 19.80
CA LEU A 212 64.59 8.45 20.71
C LEU A 212 63.12 8.88 20.68
N LYS A 213 62.80 10.09 20.18
CA LYS A 213 61.44 10.67 20.17
C LYS A 213 61.08 11.26 18.81
N PRO A 214 60.65 10.43 17.83
CA PRO A 214 60.43 10.84 16.44
C PRO A 214 59.19 11.72 16.18
N SER A 215 58.43 12.16 17.20
CA SER A 215 57.27 13.07 17.00
C SER A 215 57.64 14.54 16.80
N ALA A 216 58.92 14.86 16.89
CA ALA A 216 59.43 16.19 16.62
C ALA A 216 59.89 16.25 15.16
N VAL A 217 59.17 17.04 14.34
CA VAL A 217 59.52 17.33 12.94
C VAL A 217 60.92 17.95 12.91
N PRO A 218 61.76 17.60 11.91
CA PRO A 218 63.14 18.03 11.91
C PRO A 218 63.26 19.49 11.44
N GLU A 219 64.40 20.08 11.80
CA GLU A 219 64.96 21.31 11.25
C GLU A 219 64.40 22.60 11.83
N THR A 220 64.99 23.03 12.95
CA THR A 220 65.74 24.31 13.04
C THR A 220 66.06 24.70 14.49
N SER A 221 65.77 23.88 15.50
CA SER A 221 65.91 24.26 16.91
C SER A 221 67.25 23.91 17.57
N ASN A 222 68.03 24.93 17.95
CA ASN A 222 69.27 24.82 18.76
C ASN A 222 69.01 24.58 20.26
N VAL A 223 68.07 23.72 20.64
CA VAL A 223 67.80 23.42 22.06
C VAL A 223 68.30 22.03 22.43
N THR A 224 69.52 22.00 22.97
CA THR A 224 70.15 20.88 23.69
C THR A 224 69.69 20.78 25.16
N GLN A 225 68.84 21.70 25.63
CA GLN A 225 68.54 21.89 27.06
C GLN A 225 67.81 20.72 27.74
N GLU A 226 67.22 19.77 27.00
CA GLU A 226 66.55 18.62 27.63
C GLU A 226 67.51 17.53 28.13
N PHE A 227 68.83 17.64 27.84
CA PHE A 227 69.83 16.62 28.20
C PHE A 227 71.04 17.11 28.99
N GLU A 228 71.10 18.40 29.35
CA GLU A 228 72.08 18.93 30.32
C GLU A 228 71.79 18.39 31.73
N GLY A 229 72.12 17.13 31.99
CA GLY A 229 71.89 16.46 33.27
C GLY A 229 71.56 14.96 33.21
N VAL A 230 71.55 14.35 32.02
CA VAL A 230 71.29 12.91 31.89
C VAL A 230 72.59 12.12 32.10
N ASP A 231 72.57 11.23 33.09
CA ASP A 231 73.69 10.32 33.40
C ASP A 231 73.75 9.20 32.36
N TYR A 232 74.71 9.30 31.42
CA TYR A 232 74.93 8.34 30.33
C TYR A 232 75.27 6.92 30.81
N SER A 233 75.63 6.74 32.08
CA SER A 233 75.85 5.40 32.65
C SER A 233 74.54 4.64 32.93
N LYS A 234 73.38 5.31 32.83
CA LYS A 234 72.07 4.71 33.14
C LYS A 234 71.28 4.42 31.86
N PRO A 235 70.69 3.22 31.72
CA PRO A 235 69.91 2.88 30.53
C PRO A 235 68.65 3.74 30.44
N VAL A 236 68.48 4.41 29.29
CA VAL A 236 67.23 5.10 28.94
C VAL A 236 66.22 4.06 28.47
N LYS A 237 65.13 3.89 29.22
CA LYS A 237 64.05 2.98 28.85
C LYS A 237 63.10 3.69 27.89
N LEU A 238 62.84 3.09 26.73
CA LEU A 238 61.70 3.48 25.92
C LEU A 238 60.44 2.97 26.62
N GLU A 239 59.53 3.87 26.95
CA GLU A 239 58.19 3.45 27.35
C GLU A 239 57.58 2.63 26.23
N LYS A 240 56.98 1.48 26.55
CA LYS A 240 56.33 0.59 25.58
C LYS A 240 55.35 1.41 24.73
N LYS A 241 55.75 1.76 23.51
CA LYS A 241 54.82 2.23 22.51
C LYS A 241 53.99 1.02 22.10
N VAL A 242 52.68 1.09 22.30
CA VAL A 242 51.76 0.09 21.72
C VAL A 242 51.90 0.24 20.21
N ILE A 243 52.64 -0.68 19.60
CA ILE A 243 52.67 -0.86 18.15
C ILE A 243 51.31 -1.48 17.83
N TYR A 244 50.45 -0.73 17.13
CA TYR A 244 49.20 -1.26 16.58
C TYR A 244 49.50 -2.35 15.56
#